data_AF-A0A2E9MEV4-F1
#
_entry.id   AF-A0A2E9MEV4-F1
#
_cell.length_a   1.000
_cell.length_b   1.000
_cell.length_c   1.000
_cell.angle_alpha   90.00
_cell.angle_beta   90.00
_cell.angle_gamma   90.00
#
_symmetry.space_group_name_H-M   'P 1'
#
loop_
_entity.id
_entity.type
_entity.pdbx_description
1 polymer ?
#
loop_
_entity_poly.entity_id
_entity_poly.type
_entity_poly.pdbx_seq_one_letter_code
_entity_poly.pdbx_strand_id
1 'polypeptide(L)'
;MLKDFMPGDPMPDGGRFEVREVALDDSWDAFVDAAIGGHIFVHSDWLRVAEVAGAGDPVVMGAYDKDALVAAIVGVRTKGRVHRLATAPLLPHSGMLFRQPLSEQRPRQEAEQSAAWQTLAAELGGFDHIHVSCSPDVTDVREPLWAGWIAHPRYTYWIDLPP
;
A
#
# COMPACT_ATOMS: atom_id res chain seq x y z
N MET A 1 13.28 28.16 14.56
CA MET A 1 12.10 28.72 13.90
C MET A 1 11.50 27.58 13.08
N LEU A 2 10.60 26.80 13.68
CA LEU A 2 9.89 25.73 12.97
C LEU A 2 8.84 26.40 12.09
N LYS A 3 8.87 26.15 10.78
CA LYS A 3 7.79 26.56 9.88
C LYS A 3 6.62 25.62 10.15
N ASP A 4 5.46 26.20 10.44
CA ASP A 4 4.20 25.47 10.54
C ASP A 4 3.92 24.79 9.20
N PHE A 5 3.84 23.47 9.20
CA PHE A 5 3.39 22.69 8.05
C PHE A 5 1.87 22.85 7.94
N MET A 6 1.41 23.55 6.91
CA MET A 6 -0.02 23.72 6.64
C MET A 6 -0.53 22.53 5.81
N PRO A 7 -1.71 21.95 6.14
CA PRO A 7 -2.29 20.89 5.33
C PRO A 7 -2.61 21.43 3.93
N GLY A 8 -1.91 20.92 2.92
CA GLY A 8 -2.04 21.35 1.52
C GLY A 8 -0.74 21.87 0.88
N ASP A 9 0.34 22.04 1.64
CA ASP A 9 1.66 22.30 1.03
C ASP A 9 2.17 21.01 0.34
N PRO A 10 2.62 21.08 -0.93
CA PRO A 10 3.28 19.95 -1.57
C PRO A 10 4.53 19.59 -0.77
N MET A 11 4.56 18.36 -0.28
CA MET A 11 5.66 17.81 0.53
C MET A 11 6.92 17.71 -0.34
N PRO A 12 8.13 18.00 0.21
CA PRO A 12 9.31 18.22 -0.60
C PRO A 12 9.78 16.94 -1.32
N ASP A 13 9.96 17.08 -2.63
CA ASP A 13 10.57 16.19 -3.62
C ASP A 13 10.13 14.72 -3.62
N GLY A 14 8.99 14.46 -4.27
CA GLY A 14 8.53 13.13 -4.70
C GLY A 14 9.39 12.48 -5.80
N GLY A 15 10.71 12.39 -5.60
CA GLY A 15 11.66 11.91 -6.62
C GLY A 15 12.50 10.68 -6.25
N ARG A 16 12.20 9.97 -5.15
CA ARG A 16 13.03 8.84 -4.71
C ARG A 16 12.74 7.53 -5.45
N PHE A 17 11.47 7.26 -5.76
CA PHE A 17 11.05 5.99 -6.34
C PHE A 17 10.31 6.22 -7.65
N GLU A 18 10.45 5.26 -8.57
CA GLU A 18 9.68 5.21 -9.81
C GLU A 18 8.42 4.38 -9.59
N VAL A 19 7.26 4.86 -10.03
CA VAL A 19 6.03 4.07 -9.95
C VAL A 19 5.82 3.27 -11.23
N ARG A 20 5.54 1.97 -11.06
CA ARG A 20 5.19 1.06 -12.15
C ARG A 20 4.04 0.16 -11.73
N GLU A 21 3.24 -0.27 -12.70
CA GLU A 21 2.32 -1.40 -12.47
C GLU A 21 3.14 -2.67 -12.22
N VAL A 22 2.71 -3.46 -11.23
CA VAL A 22 3.42 -4.69 -10.84
C VAL A 22 2.78 -5.88 -11.53
N ALA A 23 3.59 -6.70 -12.20
CA ALA A 23 3.13 -7.97 -12.74
C ALA A 23 2.80 -8.95 -11.60
N LEU A 24 1.63 -9.59 -11.69
CA LEU A 24 1.21 -10.61 -10.73
C LEU A 24 1.84 -11.96 -11.09
N ASP A 25 3.14 -12.09 -10.85
CA ASP A 25 3.94 -13.31 -11.07
C ASP A 25 4.67 -13.76 -9.80
N ASP A 26 5.54 -14.77 -9.91
CA ASP A 26 6.29 -15.32 -8.77
C ASP A 26 7.16 -14.27 -8.05
N SER A 27 7.58 -13.19 -8.74
CA SER A 27 8.37 -12.12 -8.13
C SER A 27 7.52 -11.23 -7.21
N TRP A 28 6.25 -11.03 -7.57
CA TRP A 28 5.28 -10.37 -6.71
C TRP A 28 5.01 -11.21 -5.47
N ASP A 29 4.78 -12.51 -5.63
CA ASP A 29 4.48 -13.40 -4.50
C ASP A 29 5.66 -13.49 -3.53
N ALA A 30 6.89 -13.57 -4.05
CA ALA A 30 8.11 -13.49 -3.24
C ALA A 30 8.25 -12.16 -2.49
N PHE A 31 7.83 -11.04 -3.09
CA PHE A 31 7.78 -9.75 -2.39
C PHE A 31 6.72 -9.77 -1.28
N VAL A 32 5.51 -10.28 -1.56
CA VAL A 32 4.42 -10.37 -0.58
C VAL A 32 4.84 -11.22 0.63
N ASP A 33 5.52 -12.34 0.41
CA ASP A 33 5.96 -13.22 1.49
C ASP A 33 6.96 -12.55 2.45
N ALA A 34 7.75 -11.61 1.95
CA ALA A 34 8.71 -10.87 2.77
C ALA A 34 8.13 -9.55 3.32
N ALA A 35 7.12 -8.97 2.68
CA ALA A 35 6.69 -7.60 2.93
C ALA A 35 6.04 -7.40 4.31
N ILE A 36 6.29 -6.24 4.92
CA ILE A 36 5.42 -5.68 5.96
C ILE A 36 4.05 -5.45 5.34
N GLY A 37 3.03 -6.05 5.94
CA GLY A 37 1.67 -6.03 5.45
C GLY A 37 1.35 -7.07 4.37
N GLY A 38 2.34 -7.91 4.01
CA GLY A 38 2.14 -9.04 3.12
C GLY A 38 1.35 -10.18 3.76
N HIS A 39 0.45 -10.79 2.99
CA HIS A 39 -0.36 -11.93 3.43
C HIS A 39 -0.97 -12.66 2.23
N ILE A 40 -1.48 -13.88 2.45
CA ILE A 40 -2.05 -14.73 1.39
C ILE A 40 -3.13 -14.04 0.54
N PHE A 41 -3.94 -13.15 1.13
CA PHE A 41 -5.01 -12.48 0.38
C PHE A 41 -4.55 -11.43 -0.64
N VAL A 42 -3.26 -11.11 -0.72
CA VAL A 42 -2.71 -10.26 -1.80
C VAL A 42 -1.69 -10.99 -2.67
N HIS A 43 -1.53 -12.31 -2.51
CA HIS A 43 -0.83 -13.15 -3.48
C HIS A 43 -1.53 -13.13 -4.85
N SER A 44 -0.74 -13.33 -5.90
CA SER A 44 -1.18 -13.32 -7.30
C SER A 44 -2.36 -14.27 -7.53
N ASP A 45 -2.27 -15.50 -7.01
CA ASP A 45 -3.33 -16.50 -7.14
C ASP A 45 -4.61 -16.09 -6.43
N TRP A 46 -4.53 -15.50 -5.24
CA TRP A 46 -5.71 -15.02 -4.53
C TRP A 46 -6.36 -13.84 -5.26
N LEU A 47 -5.56 -12.90 -5.77
CA LEU A 47 -6.06 -11.76 -6.53
C LEU A 47 -6.79 -12.21 -7.80
N ARG A 48 -6.26 -13.22 -8.52
CA ARG A 48 -6.94 -13.84 -9.67
C ARG A 48 -8.24 -14.53 -9.27
N VAL A 49 -8.26 -15.27 -8.16
CA VAL A 49 -9.48 -15.90 -7.64
C VAL A 49 -10.54 -14.85 -7.29
N ALA A 50 -10.14 -13.78 -6.61
CA ALA A 50 -11.03 -12.66 -6.26
C ALA A 50 -11.60 -11.99 -7.52
N GLU A 51 -10.77 -11.77 -8.54
CA GLU A 51 -11.20 -11.23 -9.84
C GLU A 51 -12.26 -12.12 -10.50
N VAL A 52 -11.98 -13.42 -10.64
CA VAL A 52 -12.90 -14.41 -11.25
C VAL A 52 -14.21 -14.50 -10.46
N ALA A 53 -14.14 -14.36 -9.13
CA ALA A 53 -15.31 -14.32 -8.24
C ALA A 53 -16.09 -13.00 -8.33
N GLY A 54 -15.63 -12.01 -9.11
CA GLY A 54 -16.32 -10.75 -9.35
C GLY A 54 -16.02 -9.65 -8.34
N ALA A 55 -14.92 -9.76 -7.58
CA ALA A 55 -14.50 -8.73 -6.63
C ALA A 55 -14.12 -7.40 -7.31
N GLY A 56 -13.66 -7.45 -8.56
CA GLY A 56 -13.16 -6.32 -9.34
C GLY A 56 -11.82 -6.67 -10.00
N ASP A 57 -11.33 -5.78 -10.84
CA ASP A 57 -10.06 -6.00 -11.55
C ASP A 57 -8.89 -5.60 -10.62
N PRO A 58 -7.95 -6.49 -10.28
CA PRO A 58 -6.85 -6.17 -9.40
C PRO A 58 -6.01 -5.01 -9.93
N VAL A 59 -5.58 -4.12 -9.03
CA VAL A 59 -4.67 -3.02 -9.32
C VAL A 59 -3.52 -3.10 -8.31
N VAL A 60 -2.30 -3.26 -8.81
CA VAL A 60 -1.08 -3.23 -8.02
C VAL A 60 -0.12 -2.22 -8.60
N MET A 61 0.11 -1.13 -7.85
CA MET A 61 1.10 -0.12 -8.21
C MET A 61 2.26 -0.19 -7.24
N GLY A 62 3.47 -0.32 -7.77
CA GLY A 62 4.71 -0.50 -7.02
C GLY A 62 5.59 0.73 -7.10
N ALA A 63 6.23 1.09 -5.99
CA ALA A 63 7.30 2.06 -5.93
C ALA A 63 8.65 1.32 -5.99
N TYR A 64 9.46 1.65 -6.98
CA TYR A 64 10.73 0.99 -7.27
C TYR A 64 11.92 1.91 -6.98
N ASP A 65 12.92 1.36 -6.29
CA ASP A 65 14.27 1.92 -6.21
C ASP A 65 15.10 1.22 -7.28
N LYS A 66 15.22 1.87 -8.44
CA LYS A 66 15.72 1.27 -9.69
C LYS A 66 14.84 0.09 -10.12
N ASP A 67 15.26 -1.14 -9.84
CA ASP A 67 14.54 -2.37 -10.19
C ASP A 67 14.06 -3.13 -8.95
N ALA A 68 14.37 -2.64 -7.75
CA ALA A 68 13.93 -3.25 -6.50
C ALA A 68 12.57 -2.67 -6.08
N LEU A 69 11.55 -3.52 -5.99
CA LEU A 69 10.25 -3.14 -5.43
C LEU A 69 10.40 -2.81 -3.94
N VAL A 70 10.06 -1.57 -3.57
CA VAL A 70 10.21 -1.05 -2.20
C VAL A 70 8.88 -1.04 -1.46
N ALA A 71 7.80 -0.73 -2.17
CA ALA A 71 6.46 -0.72 -1.63
C ALA A 71 5.45 -0.96 -2.74
N ALA A 72 4.25 -1.39 -2.39
CA ALA A 72 3.16 -1.49 -3.34
C ALA A 72 1.83 -1.12 -2.69
N ILE A 73 0.92 -0.53 -3.47
CA ILE A 73 -0.48 -0.43 -3.10
C ILE A 73 -1.31 -1.44 -3.89
N VAL A 74 -2.09 -2.23 -3.15
CA VAL A 74 -2.98 -3.24 -3.71
C VAL A 74 -4.44 -2.85 -3.49
N GLY A 75 -5.24 -2.98 -4.53
CA GLY A 75 -6.70 -2.90 -4.41
C GLY A 75 -7.36 -3.54 -5.61
N VAL A 76 -8.67 -3.39 -5.70
CA VAL A 76 -9.43 -3.69 -6.90
C VAL A 76 -10.04 -2.44 -7.47
N ARG A 77 -10.14 -2.41 -8.79
CA ARG A 77 -10.96 -1.47 -9.53
C ARG A 77 -12.36 -2.03 -9.68
N THR A 78 -13.37 -1.28 -9.23
CA THR A 78 -14.77 -1.70 -9.42
C THR A 78 -15.25 -1.42 -10.84
N LYS A 79 -16.05 -2.34 -11.41
CA LYS A 79 -16.65 -2.17 -12.74
C LYS A 79 -17.80 -1.15 -12.65
N GLY A 80 -17.64 0.01 -13.30
CA GLY A 80 -18.64 1.08 -13.27
C GLY A 80 -18.12 2.39 -13.88
N ARG A 81 -18.94 3.46 -13.82
CA ARG A 81 -18.55 4.80 -14.28
C ARG A 81 -17.64 5.56 -13.31
N VAL A 82 -17.52 5.09 -12.07
CA VAL A 82 -16.70 5.69 -11.02
C VAL A 82 -15.42 4.88 -10.91
N HIS A 83 -14.28 5.52 -11.12
CA HIS A 83 -12.96 4.91 -10.97
C HIS A 83 -12.63 4.82 -9.49
N ARG A 84 -12.97 3.68 -8.88
CA ARG A 84 -12.71 3.42 -7.46
C ARG A 84 -11.56 2.44 -7.29
N LEU A 85 -10.62 2.75 -6.40
CA LEU A 85 -9.68 1.77 -5.83
C LEU A 85 -10.20 1.35 -4.46
N ALA A 86 -10.43 0.05 -4.26
CA ALA A 86 -11.00 -0.44 -3.02
C ALA A 86 -10.37 -1.74 -2.50
N THR A 87 -10.44 -1.96 -1.19
CA THR A 87 -10.44 -3.31 -0.63
C THR A 87 -11.79 -3.96 -0.94
N ALA A 88 -11.77 -5.01 -1.75
CA ALA A 88 -12.95 -5.72 -2.22
C ALA A 88 -13.52 -6.70 -1.19
N PRO A 89 -14.78 -7.16 -1.35
CA PRO A 89 -15.21 -8.44 -0.78
C PRO A 89 -14.21 -9.54 -1.19
N LEU A 90 -13.88 -10.45 -0.27
CA LEU A 90 -12.82 -11.49 -0.40
C LEU A 90 -11.37 -11.01 -0.15
N LEU A 91 -11.15 -9.71 0.10
CA LEU A 91 -9.86 -9.18 0.57
C LEU A 91 -10.06 -8.64 2.00
N PRO A 92 -9.60 -9.34 3.06
CA PRO A 92 -9.71 -8.83 4.43
C PRO A 92 -8.93 -7.52 4.61
N HIS A 93 -7.75 -7.50 4.00
CA HIS A 93 -6.86 -6.36 3.91
C HIS A 93 -6.36 -6.25 2.47
N SER A 94 -6.14 -5.02 2.04
CA SER A 94 -5.37 -4.66 0.85
C SER A 94 -4.59 -3.40 1.21
N GLY A 95 -4.29 -2.50 0.27
CA GLY A 95 -3.63 -1.24 0.59
C GLY A 95 -2.13 -1.43 0.56
N MET A 96 -1.44 -0.80 1.51
CA MET A 96 0.00 -0.63 1.40
C MET A 96 0.77 -1.86 1.89
N LEU A 97 1.82 -2.21 1.15
CA LEU A 97 2.84 -3.18 1.51
C LEU A 97 4.19 -2.50 1.42
N PHE A 98 5.11 -2.84 2.33
CA PHE A 98 6.47 -2.33 2.32
C PHE A 98 7.47 -3.49 2.34
N ARG A 99 8.59 -3.36 1.64
CA ARG A 99 9.72 -4.27 1.86
C ARG A 99 10.17 -4.23 3.32
N GLN A 100 10.83 -5.30 3.76
CA GLN A 100 11.56 -5.25 5.02
C GLN A 100 12.63 -4.16 4.99
N PRO A 101 12.83 -3.42 6.09
CA PRO A 101 13.80 -2.33 6.09
C PRO A 101 15.23 -2.85 5.92
N LEU A 102 15.98 -2.24 5.00
CA LEU A 102 17.40 -2.58 4.77
C LEU A 102 18.34 -2.02 5.86
N SER A 103 17.86 -1.05 6.63
CA SER A 103 18.63 -0.36 7.67
C SER A 103 18.01 -0.63 9.03
N GLU A 104 18.82 -0.93 10.03
CA GLU A 104 18.36 -1.07 11.43
C GLU A 104 18.00 0.27 12.08
N GLN A 105 18.47 1.39 11.51
CA GLN A 105 18.19 2.72 12.04
C GLN A 105 16.75 3.14 11.76
N ARG A 106 15.92 3.21 12.81
CA ARG A 106 14.51 3.62 12.76
C ARG A 106 14.24 4.88 11.90
N PRO A 107 15.01 5.99 12.01
CA PRO A 107 14.76 7.17 11.19
C PRO A 107 14.88 6.91 9.69
N ARG A 108 15.78 6.01 9.27
CA ARG A 108 15.92 5.65 7.85
C ARG A 108 14.78 4.76 7.37
N GLN A 109 14.28 3.87 8.22
CA GLN A 109 13.11 3.03 7.91
C GLN A 109 11.87 3.91 7.70
N GLU A 110 11.62 4.83 8.64
CA GLU A 110 10.50 5.77 8.58
C GLU A 110 10.60 6.69 7.36
N ALA A 111 11.79 7.24 7.07
CA ALA A 111 11.98 8.07 5.88
C ALA A 111 11.73 7.31 4.56
N GLU A 112 12.06 6.02 4.50
CA GLU A 112 11.79 5.17 3.34
C GLU A 112 10.30 4.87 3.17
N GLN A 113 9.61 4.47 4.25
CA GLN A 113 8.16 4.26 4.22
C GLN A 113 7.42 5.55 3.88
N SER A 114 7.85 6.67 4.45
CA SER A 114 7.31 7.99 4.16
C SER A 114 7.42 8.34 2.68
N ALA A 115 8.62 8.21 2.11
CA ALA A 115 8.86 8.46 0.69
C ALA A 115 8.01 7.53 -0.20
N ALA A 116 7.90 6.24 0.16
CA ALA A 116 7.11 5.28 -0.58
C ALA A 116 5.61 5.61 -0.56
N TRP A 117 5.07 5.97 0.61
CA TRP A 117 3.70 6.45 0.75
C TRP A 117 3.43 7.65 -0.14
N GLN A 118 4.30 8.66 -0.08
CA GLN A 118 4.16 9.89 -0.85
C GLN A 118 4.16 9.62 -2.35
N THR A 119 5.12 8.82 -2.81
CA THR A 119 5.25 8.44 -4.22
C THR A 119 4.00 7.69 -4.70
N LEU A 120 3.52 6.70 -3.97
CA LEU A 120 2.33 5.94 -4.37
C LEU A 120 1.04 6.76 -4.23
N ALA A 121 0.92 7.62 -3.22
CA ALA A 121 -0.25 8.46 -3.02
C ALA A 121 -0.44 9.48 -4.16
N ALA A 122 0.64 9.96 -4.76
CA ALA A 122 0.56 10.85 -5.92
C ALA A 122 -0.14 10.19 -7.13
N GLU A 123 0.11 8.90 -7.37
CA GLU A 123 -0.51 8.14 -8.46
C GLU A 123 -1.99 7.83 -8.21
N LEU A 124 -2.43 7.89 -6.95
CA LEU A 124 -3.81 7.63 -6.58
C LEU A 124 -4.77 8.77 -6.95
N GLY A 125 -4.24 9.96 -7.30
CA GLY A 125 -5.06 11.10 -7.74
C GLY A 125 -5.92 10.84 -8.98
N GLY A 126 -5.65 9.77 -9.73
CA GLY A 126 -6.47 9.35 -10.88
C GLY A 126 -7.78 8.62 -10.52
N PHE A 127 -8.01 8.30 -9.24
CA PHE A 127 -9.24 7.64 -8.78
C PHE A 127 -10.23 8.65 -8.20
N ASP A 128 -11.51 8.50 -8.55
CA ASP A 128 -12.61 9.31 -8.01
C ASP A 128 -12.85 9.01 -6.52
N HIS A 129 -12.53 7.79 -6.08
CA HIS A 129 -12.73 7.34 -4.72
C HIS A 129 -11.72 6.26 -4.34
N ILE A 130 -11.08 6.41 -3.19
CA ILE A 130 -10.11 5.43 -2.66
C ILE A 130 -10.57 4.97 -1.29
N HIS A 131 -10.62 3.65 -1.08
CA HIS A 131 -10.90 3.06 0.22
C HIS A 131 -10.13 1.76 0.37
N VAL A 132 -8.97 1.84 1.00
CA VAL A 132 -8.10 0.69 1.26
C VAL A 132 -8.02 0.40 2.75
N SER A 133 -7.97 -0.88 3.11
CA SER A 133 -7.85 -1.37 4.47
C SER A 133 -6.51 -2.06 4.60
N CYS A 134 -5.50 -1.35 5.09
CA CYS A 134 -4.15 -1.89 5.28
C CYS A 134 -4.15 -3.12 6.21
N SER A 135 -3.14 -3.98 6.03
CA SER A 135 -2.81 -5.03 7.00
C SER A 135 -2.54 -4.41 8.38
N PRO A 136 -2.87 -5.10 9.49
CA PRO A 136 -2.51 -4.66 10.85
C PRO A 136 -1.02 -4.40 11.06
N ASP A 137 -0.14 -4.98 10.24
CA ASP A 137 1.31 -4.77 10.32
C ASP A 137 1.75 -3.41 9.77
N VAL A 138 0.88 -2.73 9.01
CA VAL A 138 1.11 -1.35 8.55
C VAL A 138 0.63 -0.40 9.64
N THR A 139 1.55 -0.04 10.52
CA THR A 139 1.24 0.78 11.70
C THR A 139 1.40 2.27 11.48
N ASP A 140 2.23 2.69 10.51
CA ASP A 140 2.46 4.10 10.20
C ASP A 140 1.57 4.57 9.04
N VAL A 141 0.70 5.51 9.36
CA VAL A 141 -0.28 6.11 8.43
C VAL A 141 -0.20 7.64 8.47
N ARG A 142 0.93 8.21 8.92
CA ARG A 142 1.12 9.66 9.01
C ARG A 142 1.00 10.34 7.66
N GLU A 143 1.57 9.77 6.61
CA GLU A 143 1.59 10.36 5.28
C GLU A 143 0.19 10.48 4.67
N PRO A 144 -0.67 9.44 4.66
CA PRO A 144 -2.07 9.59 4.30
C PRO A 144 -2.79 10.66 5.12
N LEU A 145 -2.60 10.67 6.45
CA LEU A 145 -3.24 11.65 7.34
C LEU A 145 -2.83 13.10 7.00
N TRP A 146 -1.55 13.34 6.74
CA TRP A 146 -1.04 14.65 6.32
C TRP A 146 -1.51 15.05 4.93
N ALA A 147 -1.74 14.08 4.04
CA ALA A 147 -2.36 14.28 2.73
C ALA A 147 -3.90 14.49 2.82
N GLY A 148 -4.47 14.57 4.02
CA GLY A 148 -5.90 14.83 4.23
C GLY A 148 -6.80 13.60 4.14
N TRP A 149 -6.22 12.39 4.13
CA TRP A 149 -6.99 11.15 4.12
C TRP A 149 -7.60 10.90 5.49
N ILE A 150 -8.75 10.22 5.49
CA ILE A 150 -9.41 9.79 6.73
C ILE A 150 -8.93 8.37 7.04
N ALA A 151 -8.20 8.21 8.14
CA ALA A 151 -7.84 6.89 8.66
C ALA A 151 -8.84 6.43 9.72
N HIS A 152 -9.33 5.19 9.57
CA HIS A 152 -10.16 4.53 10.57
C HIS A 152 -9.35 3.40 11.23
N PRO A 153 -8.96 3.53 12.51
CA PRO A 153 -8.28 2.44 13.22
C PRO A 153 -9.15 1.18 13.23
N ARG A 154 -8.54 0.04 12.90
CA ARG A 154 -9.17 -1.29 12.99
C ARG A 154 -8.37 -2.12 13.95
N TYR A 155 -9.07 -2.91 14.77
CA TYR A 155 -8.44 -3.78 15.75
C TYR A 155 -8.53 -5.22 15.30
N THR A 156 -7.43 -5.94 15.48
CA THR A 156 -7.36 -7.40 15.36
C THR A 156 -6.63 -7.95 16.59
N TYR A 157 -6.75 -9.25 16.79
CA TYR A 157 -6.10 -9.95 17.90
C TYR A 157 -5.05 -10.91 17.36
N TRP A 158 -3.85 -10.84 17.93
CA TRP A 158 -2.84 -11.87 17.76
C TRP A 158 -3.02 -12.90 18.88
N ILE A 159 -3.14 -14.17 18.49
CA ILE A 159 -3.23 -15.29 19.41
C ILE A 159 -1.97 -16.13 19.19
N ASP A 160 -1.06 -16.10 20.15
CA ASP A 160 0.11 -16.96 20.14
C ASP A 160 -0.35 -18.41 20.35
N LEU A 161 -0.13 -19.24 19.34
CA LEU A 161 -0.43 -20.67 19.43
C LEU A 161 0.75 -21.39 20.11
N PRO A 162 0.47 -22.40 20.96
CA PRO A 162 1.52 -23.24 21.49
C PRO A 162 2.23 -24.00 20.34
N PRO A 163 3.52 -24.32 20.52
CA PRO A 163 4.30 -25.06 19.52
C PRO A 163 3.77 -26.47 19.28
#